data_AF-A0A6P0TDN6-F1
#
_entry.id   AF-A0A6P0TDN6-F1
#
_cell.length_a   1.000
_cell.length_b   1.000
_cell.length_c   1.000
_cell.angle_alpha   90.00
_cell.angle_beta   90.00
_cell.angle_gamma   90.00
#
_symmetry.space_group_name_H-M   'P 1'
#
loop_
_entity.id
_entity.type
_entity.pdbx_description
1 polymer ?
#
loop_
_entity_poly.entity_id
_entity_poly.type
_entity_poly.pdbx_seq_one_letter_code
_entity_poly.pdbx_strand_id
1 'polypeptide(L)' 'MPSPTYETVRHMVFGSVAAVQNTIKLLYKLNYADPNDWSKPIPTGHPNEVMVVLTKKVKV' A
#
# COMPACT_ATOMS: atom_id res chain seq x y z
N MET A 1 -18.61 24.83 -9.91
CA MET A 1 -17.18 24.52 -9.67
C MET A 1 -16.95 23.08 -10.09
N PRO A 2 -15.90 22.74 -10.86
CA PRO A 2 -15.61 21.35 -11.17
C PRO A 2 -15.38 20.60 -9.85
N SER A 3 -16.12 19.52 -9.64
CA SER A 3 -15.92 18.61 -8.51
C SER A 3 -14.53 17.99 -8.59
N PRO A 4 -13.83 17.81 -7.46
CA PRO A 4 -12.55 17.09 -7.45
C PRO A 4 -12.72 15.73 -8.14
N THR A 5 -11.97 15.51 -9.22
CA THR A 5 -11.87 14.23 -9.88
C THR A 5 -11.02 13.31 -9.01
N TYR A 6 -11.53 12.12 -8.74
CA TYR A 6 -10.80 11.09 -7.99
C TYR A 6 -10.65 9.85 -8.86
N GLU A 7 -9.45 9.31 -8.90
CA GLU A 7 -9.15 8.06 -9.59
C GLU A 7 -8.75 6.97 -8.61
N THR A 8 -9.07 5.72 -8.93
CA THR A 8 -8.70 4.58 -8.09
C THR A 8 -7.35 4.04 -8.55
N VAL A 9 -6.37 4.04 -7.66
CA VAL A 9 -5.02 3.51 -7.91
C VAL A 9 -4.72 2.32 -7.01
N ARG A 10 -3.83 1.46 -7.47
CA ARG A 10 -3.31 0.32 -6.71
C ARG A 10 -1.81 0.46 -6.49
N HIS A 11 -1.38 0.42 -5.23
CA HIS A 11 0.03 0.36 -4.86
C HIS A 11 0.38 -1.08 -4.55
N MET A 12 1.46 -1.58 -5.13
CA MET A 12 2.01 -2.90 -4.84
C MET A 12 3.40 -2.70 -4.24
N VAL A 13 3.61 -3.24 -3.04
CA VAL A 13 4.89 -3.15 -2.33
C VAL A 13 5.45 -4.55 -2.18
N PHE A 14 6.69 -4.73 -2.59
CA PHE A 14 7.42 -6.01 -2.55
C PHE A 14 8.63 -5.89 -1.63
N GLY A 15 8.97 -6.99 -0.96
CA GLY A 15 10.18 -7.09 -0.15
C GLY A 15 10.04 -8.10 0.97
N SER A 16 10.97 -8.09 1.92
CA SER A 16 10.85 -8.92 3.12
C SER A 16 9.66 -8.48 3.98
N VAL A 17 9.15 -9.40 4.80
CA VAL A 17 8.04 -9.10 5.74
C VAL A 17 8.37 -7.87 6.60
N ALA A 18 9.60 -7.77 7.10
CA ALA A 18 10.04 -6.64 7.92
C ALA A 18 10.09 -5.33 7.12
N ALA A 19 10.62 -5.35 5.89
CA ALA A 19 10.68 -4.17 5.03
C ALA A 19 9.27 -3.67 4.69
N VAL A 20 8.37 -4.57 4.29
CA VAL A 20 6.97 -4.24 3.98
C VAL A 20 6.25 -3.65 5.19
N GLN A 21 6.38 -4.26 6.37
CA GLN A 21 5.77 -3.74 7.59
C GLN A 21 6.30 -2.36 7.98
N ASN A 22 7.61 -2.12 7.82
CA ASN A 22 8.20 -0.81 8.09
C ASN A 22 7.69 0.25 7.10
N THR A 23 7.56 -0.10 5.83
CA THR A 23 6.98 0.79 4.80
C THR A 23 5.54 1.15 5.13
N ILE A 24 4.69 0.18 5.51
CA ILE A 24 3.30 0.46 5.92
C ILE A 24 3.25 1.42 7.12
N LYS A 25 4.06 1.16 8.15
CA LYS A 25 4.15 2.05 9.33
C LYS A 25 4.62 3.46 8.97
N LEU A 26 5.57 3.58 8.05
CA LEU A 26 6.05 4.88 7.57
C LEU A 26 4.92 5.64 6.83
N LEU A 27 4.23 4.98 5.91
CA LEU A 27 3.12 5.58 5.16
C LEU A 27 1.96 5.98 6.08
N TYR A 28 1.68 5.21 7.13
CA TYR A 28 0.72 5.60 8.16
C TYR A 28 1.15 6.87 8.90
N LYS A 29 2.42 6.96 9.34
CA LYS A 29 2.96 8.17 10.00
C LYS A 29 2.89 9.41 9.12
N LEU A 30 2.98 9.24 7.80
CA LEU A 30 2.84 10.31 6.82
C LEU A 30 1.37 10.65 6.49
N ASN A 31 0.40 10.05 7.20
CA ASN A 31 -1.04 10.14 6.92
C ASN A 31 -1.40 9.72 5.48
N TYR A 32 -0.58 8.87 4.87
CA TYR A 32 -0.77 8.45 3.48
C TYR A 32 -1.80 7.32 3.37
N ALA A 33 -1.77 6.32 4.25
CA ALA A 33 -2.72 5.21 4.25
C ALA A 33 -2.82 4.57 5.64
N ASP A 34 -3.98 4.01 5.99
CA ASP A 34 -4.13 3.24 7.21
C ASP A 34 -3.54 1.83 7.04
N PRO A 35 -2.86 1.23 8.04
CA PRO A 35 -2.36 -0.13 7.95
C PRO A 35 -3.43 -1.17 7.60
N ASN A 36 -4.68 -0.94 7.98
CA ASN A 36 -5.80 -1.83 7.70
C ASN A 36 -6.31 -1.75 6.25
N ASP A 37 -5.94 -0.72 5.50
CA ASP A 37 -6.29 -0.58 4.08
C ASP A 37 -5.47 -1.52 3.17
N TRP A 38 -4.38 -2.08 3.70
CA TRP A 38 -3.51 -3.00 2.98
C TRP A 38 -4.02 -4.44 3.03
N SER A 39 -3.78 -5.20 1.96
CA SER A 39 -3.98 -6.64 1.96
C SER A 39 -3.06 -7.34 2.98
N LYS A 40 -3.40 -8.56 3.36
CA LYS A 40 -2.45 -9.45 4.03
C LYS A 40 -1.21 -9.67 3.12
N PRO A 41 -0.02 -9.91 3.68
CA PRO A 41 1.15 -10.30 2.89
C PRO A 41 0.89 -11.56 2.06
N ILE A 42 1.20 -11.48 0.77
CA ILE A 42 1.03 -12.54 -0.22
C ILE A 42 2.44 -13.04 -0.62
N PRO A 43 2.77 -14.33 -0.45
CA PRO A 43 4.03 -14.88 -0.95
C PRO A 43 4.15 -14.72 -2.46
N THR A 44 5.33 -14.31 -2.95
CA THR A 44 5.57 -14.10 -4.39
C THR A 44 6.15 -15.32 -5.10
N GLY A 45 6.52 -16.36 -4.34
CA GLY A 45 7.29 -17.51 -4.83
C GLY A 45 8.81 -17.33 -4.73
N HIS A 46 9.28 -16.11 -4.47
CA HIS A 46 10.69 -15.85 -4.18
C HIS A 46 10.98 -16.05 -2.67
N PRO A 47 12.14 -16.63 -2.30
CA PRO A 47 12.53 -16.78 -0.91
C PRO A 47 12.59 -15.41 -0.21
N ASN A 48 11.99 -15.34 0.99
CA ASN A 48 11.99 -14.15 1.84
C ASN A 48 11.33 -12.90 1.23
N GLU A 49 10.46 -13.06 0.23
CA GLU A 49 9.73 -11.96 -0.39
C GLU A 49 8.22 -12.14 -0.25
N VAL A 50 7.55 -11.05 0.09
CA VAL A 50 6.10 -10.92 0.13
C VAL A 50 5.68 -9.67 -0.61
N MET A 51 4.43 -9.67 -1.07
CA MET A 51 3.75 -8.53 -1.67
C MET A 51 2.55 -8.12 -0.81
N VAL A 52 2.29 -6.82 -0.72
CA VAL A 52 1.03 -6.27 -0.20
C VAL A 52 0.44 -5.29 -1.21
N VAL A 53 -0.88 -5.18 -1.22
CA VAL A 53 -1.63 -4.31 -2.14
C VAL A 53 -2.46 -3.32 -1.35
N LEU A 54 -2.39 -2.04 -1.71
CA LEU A 54 -3.29 -0.98 -1.25
C LEU A 54 -4.12 -0.47 -2.42
N THR A 55 -5.43 -0.37 -2.24
CA THR A 55 -6.32 0.29 -3.21
C THR A 55 -6.80 1.61 -2.60
N LYS A 56 -6.58 2.74 -3.30
CA LYS A 56 -6.90 4.07 -2.77
C LYS A 56 -7.44 4.98 -3.86
N LYS A 57 -8.35 5.89 -3.49
CA LYS A 57 -8.76 7.02 -4.33
C LYS A 57 -7.78 8.18 -4.16
N VAL A 58 -7.19 8.63 -5.27
CA VAL A 58 -6.30 9.80 -5.32
C VAL A 58 -7.00 10.92 -6.08
N LYS A 59 -6.80 12.15 -5.62
CA LYS A 59 -7.32 13.34 -6.29
C LYS A 59 -6.42 13.64 -7.50
N VAL A 60 -7.03 13.89 -8.65
CA VAL A 60 -6.39 14.34 -9.89
C VAL A 60 -6.83 15.75 -10.26
#